data_AF-A0A094MBI5-F1
#
_entry.id   AF-A0A094MBI5-F1
#
_cell.length_a   1.000
_cell.length_b   1.000
_cell.length_c   1.000
_cell.angle_alpha   90.00
_cell.angle_beta   90.00
_cell.angle_gamma   90.00
#
_symmetry.space_group_name_H-M   'P 1'
#
loop_
_entity.id
_entity.type
_entity.pdbx_description
1 polymer ?
#
loop_
_entity_poly.entity_id
_entity_poly.type
_entity_poly.pdbx_seq_one_letter_code
_entity_poly.pdbx_strand_id
1 'polypeptide(L)'
;MKPIQEDKGALPEIKFKYIFSKEYNPKYATGVFGGVTPSGEIVANFFLERHALPISQTQVVEPSGQLGTIVKNEPDDLQKTMVRVVENGVILDVFFAKKFNAWLTEKINEAETIKEAEKQSDATVIDIKK
;
A
#
# COMPACT_ATOMS: atom_id res chain seq x y z
N MET A 1 -63.13 -11.06 -7.61
CA MET A 1 -62.13 -10.23 -8.34
C MET A 1 -60.93 -10.07 -7.42
N LYS A 2 -59.78 -10.69 -7.74
CA LYS A 2 -58.55 -10.51 -6.93
C LYS A 2 -57.84 -9.24 -7.40
N PRO A 3 -57.20 -8.46 -6.50
CA PRO A 3 -56.48 -7.27 -6.91
C PRO A 3 -55.28 -7.67 -7.78
N ILE A 4 -55.10 -6.93 -8.88
CA ILE A 4 -53.95 -7.05 -9.77
C ILE A 4 -52.75 -6.52 -8.96
N GLN A 5 -51.83 -7.40 -8.60
CA GLN A 5 -50.53 -6.98 -8.07
C GLN A 5 -49.78 -6.30 -9.22
N GLU A 6 -49.47 -5.02 -9.05
CA GLU A 6 -48.48 -4.34 -9.89
C GLU A 6 -47.17 -5.10 -9.79
N ASP A 7 -46.81 -5.79 -10.87
CA ASP A 7 -45.48 -6.32 -11.08
C ASP A 7 -44.52 -5.13 -11.20
N LYS A 8 -43.92 -4.74 -10.06
CA LYS A 8 -42.77 -3.82 -10.05
C LYS A 8 -41.62 -4.58 -10.71
N GLY A 9 -41.60 -4.56 -12.04
CA GLY A 9 -40.63 -5.26 -12.87
C GLY A 9 -39.23 -5.11 -12.29
N ALA A 10 -38.59 -6.24 -12.03
CA ALA A 10 -37.29 -6.30 -11.38
C ALA A 10 -36.31 -5.35 -12.09
N LEU A 11 -35.57 -4.55 -11.31
CA LEU A 11 -34.54 -3.68 -11.84
C LEU A 11 -33.49 -4.53 -12.59
N PRO A 12 -32.94 -4.04 -13.71
CA PRO A 12 -31.95 -4.78 -14.45
C PRO A 12 -30.68 -5.00 -13.61
N GLU A 13 -30.28 -6.26 -13.45
CA GLU A 13 -29.06 -6.65 -12.76
C GLU A 13 -27.91 -6.86 -13.75
N ILE A 14 -26.70 -6.44 -13.37
CA ILE A 14 -25.47 -6.65 -14.16
C ILE A 14 -24.45 -7.40 -13.30
N LYS A 15 -23.91 -8.50 -13.83
CA LYS A 15 -22.88 -9.31 -13.18
C LYS A 15 -21.51 -9.00 -13.77
N PHE A 16 -20.57 -8.62 -12.92
CA PHE A 16 -19.16 -8.46 -13.28
C PHE A 16 -18.38 -9.72 -12.93
N LYS A 17 -17.57 -10.21 -13.87
CA LYS A 17 -16.56 -11.25 -13.63
C LYS A 17 -15.20 -10.60 -13.63
N TYR A 18 -14.44 -10.80 -12.57
CA TYR A 18 -13.08 -10.30 -12.46
C TYR A 18 -12.10 -11.40 -12.85
N ILE A 19 -11.19 -11.10 -13.76
CA ILE A 19 -10.13 -12.00 -14.20
C ILE A 19 -8.81 -11.34 -13.81
N PHE A 20 -8.07 -11.99 -12.92
CA PHE A 20 -6.76 -11.53 -12.50
C PHE A 20 -5.67 -12.13 -13.39
N SER A 21 -4.61 -11.37 -13.66
CA SER A 21 -3.40 -11.93 -14.25
C SER A 21 -2.82 -13.00 -13.31
N LYS A 22 -2.12 -13.99 -13.87
CA LYS A 22 -1.34 -14.97 -13.08
C LYS A 22 -0.25 -14.29 -12.25
N GLU A 23 0.23 -13.13 -12.68
CA GLU A 23 1.22 -12.33 -11.94
C GLU A 23 0.58 -11.27 -11.03
N TYR A 24 -0.75 -11.23 -10.89
CA TYR A 24 -1.41 -10.25 -10.03
C TYR A 24 -0.95 -10.44 -8.59
N ASN A 25 -0.18 -9.47 -8.09
CA ASN A 25 0.40 -9.51 -6.77
C ASN A 25 0.35 -8.09 -6.18
N PRO A 26 -0.66 -7.75 -5.36
CA PRO A 26 -0.72 -6.44 -4.72
C PRO A 26 0.50 -6.25 -3.82
N LYS A 27 1.15 -5.10 -3.94
CA LYS A 27 2.37 -4.76 -3.19
C LYS A 27 2.08 -3.65 -2.20
N TYR A 28 2.67 -3.76 -1.02
CA TYR A 28 2.71 -2.65 -0.09
C TYR A 28 3.64 -1.56 -0.63
N ALA A 29 3.16 -0.33 -0.64
CA ALA A 29 3.91 0.84 -1.09
C ALA A 29 3.96 1.87 0.03
N THR A 30 5.13 2.47 0.22
CA THR A 30 5.34 3.57 1.17
C THR A 30 5.31 4.93 0.47
N GLY A 31 5.42 4.96 -0.86
CA GLY A 31 5.41 6.19 -1.62
C GLY A 31 5.14 5.99 -3.10
N VAL A 32 5.07 7.10 -3.81
CA VAL A 32 4.88 7.18 -5.26
C VAL A 32 5.87 8.17 -5.86
N PHE A 33 6.47 7.81 -6.98
CA PHE A 33 7.33 8.69 -7.78
C PHE A 33 6.82 8.73 -9.22
N GLY A 34 6.72 9.93 -9.77
CA GLY A 34 6.06 10.10 -11.04
C GLY A 34 5.95 11.55 -11.46
N GLY A 35 5.10 11.81 -12.45
CA GLY A 35 4.92 13.13 -13.02
C GLY A 35 3.92 13.12 -14.17
N VAL A 36 3.82 14.26 -14.84
CA VAL A 36 2.96 14.44 -16.01
C VAL A 36 3.83 14.28 -17.27
N THR A 37 3.39 13.46 -18.20
CA THR A 37 4.04 13.29 -19.50
C THR A 37 3.78 14.50 -20.40
N PRO A 38 4.54 14.70 -21.49
CA PRO A 38 4.23 15.73 -22.49
C PRO A 38 2.84 15.57 -23.13
N SER A 39 2.29 14.34 -23.16
CA SER A 39 0.93 14.04 -23.61
C SER A 39 -0.16 14.36 -22.57
N GLY A 40 0.22 14.74 -21.35
CA GLY A 40 -0.72 15.07 -20.27
C GLY A 40 -1.18 13.87 -19.44
N GLU A 41 -0.60 12.69 -19.63
CA GLU A 41 -0.87 11.50 -18.81
C GLU A 41 -0.08 11.59 -17.49
N ILE A 42 -0.60 10.96 -16.45
CA ILE A 42 0.02 10.91 -15.13
C ILE A 42 0.67 9.54 -14.96
N VAL A 43 1.98 9.55 -14.79
CA VAL A 43 2.75 8.35 -14.43
C VAL A 43 2.86 8.30 -12.92
N ALA A 44 2.51 7.16 -12.32
CA ALA A 44 2.64 6.91 -10.89
C ALA A 44 3.33 5.56 -10.66
N ASN A 45 4.59 5.59 -10.24
CA ASN A 45 5.35 4.40 -9.86
C ASN A 45 5.36 4.27 -8.35
N PHE A 46 4.78 3.19 -7.83
CA PHE A 46 4.72 2.93 -6.40
C PHE A 46 5.98 2.22 -5.96
N PHE A 47 6.48 2.59 -4.79
CA PHE A 47 7.70 2.00 -4.26
C PHE A 47 7.59 1.67 -2.77
N LEU A 48 8.36 0.67 -2.36
CA LEU A 48 8.73 0.42 -0.98
C LEU A 48 10.09 1.06 -0.71
N GLU A 49 10.14 1.96 0.26
CA GLU A 49 11.36 2.62 0.72
C GLU A 49 11.88 1.96 1.99
N ARG A 50 13.18 1.64 2.01
CA ARG A 50 13.86 1.05 3.16
C ARG A 50 15.34 1.45 3.20
N HIS A 51 15.97 1.27 4.36
CA HIS A 51 17.43 1.33 4.44
C HIS A 51 18.08 0.27 3.55
N ALA A 52 19.24 0.60 3.00
CA ALA A 52 20.06 -0.35 2.28
C ALA A 52 20.45 -1.53 3.20
N LEU A 53 20.53 -2.71 2.61
CA LEU A 53 21.10 -3.89 3.26
C LEU A 53 22.50 -4.11 2.68
N PRO A 54 23.45 -4.58 3.49
CA PRO A 54 24.75 -5.00 2.97
C PRO A 54 24.57 -6.16 2.00
N ILE A 55 25.35 -6.16 0.93
CA ILE A 55 25.53 -7.32 0.05
C ILE A 55 26.38 -8.37 0.78
N SER A 56 27.39 -7.92 1.51
CA SER A 56 28.25 -8.77 2.33
C SER A 56 28.63 -8.05 3.64
N GLN A 57 28.91 -8.83 4.68
CA GLN A 57 29.43 -8.33 5.95
C GLN A 57 30.60 -9.20 6.42
N THR A 58 31.64 -8.58 6.95
CA THR A 58 32.75 -9.28 7.60
C THR A 58 32.62 -9.11 9.11
N GLN A 59 32.66 -10.23 9.83
CA GLN A 59 32.59 -10.27 11.30
C GLN A 59 33.85 -10.91 11.86
N VAL A 60 34.24 -10.50 13.07
CA VAL A 60 35.29 -11.19 13.83
C VAL A 60 34.77 -12.55 14.25
N VAL A 61 35.62 -13.58 14.22
CA VAL A 61 35.34 -14.86 14.85
C VAL A 61 36.18 -14.93 16.11
N GLU A 62 35.52 -15.07 17.26
CA GLU A 62 36.20 -15.20 18.54
C GLU A 62 36.91 -16.55 18.65
N PRO A 63 37.92 -16.69 19.53
CA PRO A 63 38.54 -17.98 19.82
C PRO A 63 37.56 -19.05 20.31
N SER A 64 36.43 -18.63 20.88
CA SER A 64 35.30 -19.49 21.28
C SER A 64 34.53 -20.08 20.09
N GLY A 65 34.79 -19.61 18.87
CA GLY A 65 34.06 -19.94 17.65
C GLY A 65 32.78 -19.12 17.44
N GLN A 66 32.47 -18.18 18.33
CA GLN A 66 31.31 -17.31 18.21
C GLN A 66 31.57 -16.12 17.25
N LEU A 67 30.50 -15.61 16.64
CA LEU A 67 30.55 -14.39 15.84
C LEU A 67 30.62 -13.17 16.77
N GLY A 68 31.62 -12.32 16.53
CA GLY A 68 31.84 -11.06 17.20
C GLY A 68 31.25 -9.88 16.42
N THR A 69 31.88 -8.71 16.56
CA THR A 69 31.39 -7.47 15.93
C THR A 69 31.57 -7.48 14.41
N ILE A 70 30.69 -6.75 13.72
CA ILE A 70 30.85 -6.44 12.30
C ILE A 70 31.98 -5.42 12.14
N VAL A 71 32.98 -5.75 11.33
CA VAL A 71 34.15 -4.89 11.06
C VAL A 71 34.13 -4.27 9.67
N LYS A 72 33.33 -4.82 8.74
CA LYS A 72 33.16 -4.28 7.40
C LYS A 72 31.76 -4.59 6.87
N ASN A 73 31.16 -3.60 6.21
CA ASN A 73 29.98 -3.76 5.37
C ASN A 73 30.37 -3.45 3.93
N GLU A 74 29.75 -4.14 2.97
CA GLU A 74 29.83 -3.79 1.56
C GLU A 74 28.42 -3.58 1.00
N PRO A 75 28.08 -2.36 0.51
CA PRO A 75 28.88 -1.13 0.59
C PRO A 75 29.03 -0.60 2.03
N ASP A 76 30.00 0.28 2.27
CA ASP A 76 30.27 0.89 3.58
C ASP A 76 29.39 2.13 3.87
N ASP A 77 28.61 2.57 2.89
CA ASP A 77 27.78 3.78 2.94
C ASP A 77 26.31 3.52 3.32
N LEU A 78 25.96 2.35 3.86
CA LEU A 78 24.58 1.93 4.15
C LEU A 78 23.74 2.97 4.90
N GLN A 79 24.35 3.73 5.82
CA GLN A 79 23.68 4.76 6.62
C GLN A 79 23.29 6.01 5.83
N LYS A 80 23.88 6.19 4.64
CA LYS A 80 23.60 7.30 3.71
C LYS A 80 22.81 6.83 2.48
N THR A 81 22.45 5.54 2.45
CA THR A 81 21.81 4.92 1.29
C THR A 81 20.40 4.44 1.63
N MET A 82 19.42 5.01 0.92
CA MET A 82 18.04 4.57 0.92
C MET A 82 17.74 3.83 -0.37
N VAL A 83 17.00 2.73 -0.26
CA VAL A 83 16.58 1.91 -1.40
C VAL A 83 15.10 2.09 -1.62
N ARG A 84 14.72 2.49 -2.84
CA ARG A 84 13.34 2.45 -3.33
C ARG A 84 13.20 1.27 -4.28
N VAL A 85 12.37 0.31 -3.90
CA VAL A 85 12.04 -0.83 -4.76
C VAL A 85 10.73 -0.52 -5.47
N VAL A 86 10.80 -0.33 -6.79
CA VAL A 86 9.63 -0.08 -7.65
C VAL A 86 9.23 -1.41 -8.30
N GLU A 87 8.09 -1.96 -7.92
CA GLU A 87 7.56 -3.22 -8.48
C GLU A 87 6.33 -3.01 -9.39
N ASN A 88 5.62 -1.88 -9.22
CA ASN A 88 4.40 -1.61 -9.94
C ASN A 88 4.23 -0.11 -10.24
N GLY A 89 3.71 0.18 -11.43
CA GLY A 89 3.39 1.53 -11.86
C GLY A 89 2.14 1.54 -12.74
N VAL A 90 1.47 2.69 -12.78
CA VAL A 90 0.30 2.93 -13.61
C VAL A 90 0.46 4.23 -14.38
N ILE A 91 -0.16 4.28 -15.56
CA ILE A 91 -0.32 5.48 -16.35
C ILE A 91 -1.80 5.78 -16.40
N LEU A 92 -2.18 6.99 -16.02
CA LEU A 92 -3.57 7.42 -15.92
C LEU A 92 -3.76 8.62 -16.84
N ASP A 93 -4.86 8.64 -17.60
CA ASP A 93 -5.31 9.89 -18.18
C ASP A 93 -5.85 10.83 -17.07
N VAL A 94 -5.93 12.13 -17.37
CA VAL A 94 -6.35 13.16 -16.41
C VAL A 94 -7.78 12.94 -15.91
N PHE A 95 -8.67 12.45 -16.76
CA PHE A 95 -10.08 12.24 -16.40
C PHE A 95 -10.21 11.12 -15.37
N PHE A 96 -9.56 9.99 -15.61
CA PHE A 96 -9.53 8.88 -14.68
C PHE A 96 -8.76 9.23 -13.40
N ALA A 97 -7.63 9.94 -13.50
CA ALA A 97 -6.88 10.37 -12.33
C ALA A 97 -7.71 11.21 -11.35
N LYS A 98 -8.57 12.11 -11.85
CA LYS A 98 -9.51 12.89 -11.01
C LYS A 98 -10.51 11.99 -10.29
N LYS A 99 -11.09 11.02 -10.99
CA LYS A 99 -12.03 10.06 -10.40
C LYS A 99 -11.35 9.18 -9.35
N PHE A 100 -10.15 8.69 -9.67
CA PHE A 100 -9.35 7.89 -8.75
C PHE A 100 -8.99 8.68 -7.49
N ASN A 101 -8.58 9.94 -7.62
CA ASN A 101 -8.29 10.79 -6.47
C ASN A 101 -9.52 10.98 -5.56
N ALA A 102 -10.68 11.28 -6.14
CA ALA A 102 -11.92 11.44 -5.36
C ALA A 102 -12.28 10.15 -4.60
N TRP A 103 -12.22 9.00 -5.27
CA TRP A 103 -12.42 7.70 -4.64
C TRP A 103 -11.38 7.43 -3.53
N LEU A 104 -10.10 7.72 -3.79
CA LEU A 104 -9.04 7.52 -2.82
C LEU A 104 -9.24 8.38 -1.57
N THR A 105 -9.62 9.64 -1.72
CA THR A 105 -9.98 10.54 -0.61
C THR A 105 -11.12 9.97 0.23
N GLU A 106 -12.17 9.46 -0.39
CA GLU A 106 -13.28 8.79 0.31
C GLU A 106 -12.77 7.59 1.14
N LYS A 107 -11.95 6.72 0.56
CA LYS A 107 -11.41 5.55 1.26
C LYS A 107 -10.43 5.90 2.37
N ILE A 108 -9.68 7.00 2.25
CA ILE A 108 -8.83 7.51 3.32
C ILE A 108 -9.70 7.91 4.52
N ASN A 109 -10.76 8.70 4.29
CA ASN A 109 -11.65 9.17 5.35
C ASN A 109 -12.34 8.00 6.08
N GLU A 110 -12.77 6.98 5.32
CA GLU A 110 -13.32 5.74 5.91
C GLU A 110 -12.30 5.03 6.81
N ALA A 111 -11.06 4.88 6.34
CA ALA A 111 -10.01 4.21 7.09
C ALA A 111 -9.60 4.97 8.36
N GLU A 112 -9.58 6.30 8.30
CA GLU A 112 -9.29 7.15 9.46
C GLU A 112 -10.39 7.05 10.52
N THR A 113 -11.66 7.07 10.10
CA THR A 113 -12.81 6.91 11.00
C THR A 113 -12.74 5.59 11.78
N ILE A 114 -12.36 4.50 11.11
CA ILE A 114 -12.17 3.19 11.75
C ILE A 114 -11.07 3.26 12.82
N LYS A 115 -9.91 3.84 12.48
CA LYS A 115 -8.79 3.99 13.43
C LYS A 115 -9.13 4.86 14.64
N GLU A 116 -9.95 5.88 14.47
CA GLU A 116 -10.42 6.72 15.57
C GLU A 116 -11.36 5.97 16.50
N ALA A 117 -12.28 5.18 15.96
CA ALA A 117 -13.17 4.33 16.74
C ALA A 117 -12.40 3.29 17.56
N GLU A 118 -11.35 2.67 16.98
CA GLU A 118 -10.47 1.73 17.67
C GLU A 118 -9.75 2.39 18.86
N LYS A 119 -9.16 3.58 18.65
CA LYS A 119 -8.50 4.34 19.74
C LYS A 119 -9.45 4.71 20.87
N GLN A 120 -10.70 5.06 20.56
CA GLN A 120 -11.71 5.38 21.57
C GLN A 120 -12.16 4.14 22.36
N SER A 121 -12.23 2.98 21.70
CA SER A 121 -12.54 1.71 22.39
C SER A 121 -11.41 1.28 23.33
N ASP A 122 -10.15 1.42 22.94
CA ASP A 122 -8.99 1.08 23.77
C ASP A 122 -8.87 2.01 24.99
N ALA A 123 -9.13 3.31 24.81
CA ALA A 123 -9.16 4.26 25.93
C ALA A 123 -10.26 3.91 26.95
N THR A 124 -11.45 3.55 26.49
CA THR A 124 -12.59 3.19 27.36
C THR A 124 -12.33 1.91 28.16
N VAL A 125 -11.62 0.92 27.58
CA VAL A 125 -11.26 -0.33 28.28
C VAL A 125 -10.21 -0.09 29.38
N ILE A 126 -9.31 0.87 29.20
CA ILE A 126 -8.29 1.22 30.21
C ILE A 126 -8.93 1.92 31.41
N ASP A 127 -9.95 2.75 31.20
CA ASP A 127 -10.64 3.47 32.28
C ASP A 127 -11.54 2.56 33.15
N ILE A 128 -12.04 1.44 32.62
CA ILE A 128 -12.85 0.46 33.39
C ILE A 128 -11.97 -0.44 34.28
N LYS A 129 -10.66 -0.53 34.01
CA LYS A 129 -9.71 -1.40 34.75
C LYS A 129 -8.90 -0.68 35.83
N LYS A 130 -9.19 0.60 36.10
CA LYS A 130 -8.63 1.37 37.23
C LYS A 130 -9.67 1.58 38.30
#